data_AF-A0A9P7XFG9-F1
#
_entry.id   AF-A0A9P7XFG9-F1
#
_cell.length_a   1.000
_cell.length_b   1.000
_cell.length_c   1.000
_cell.angle_alpha   90.00
_cell.angle_beta   90.00
_cell.angle_gamma   90.00
#
_symmetry.space_group_name_H-M   'P 1'
#
loop_
_entity.id
_entity.type
_entity.pdbx_description
1 polymer ?
#
loop_
_entity_poly.entity_id
_entity_poly.type
_entity_poly.pdbx_seq_one_letter_code
_entity_poly.pdbx_strand_id
1 'polypeptide(L)'
;MSDEAEQSRILIIGKANAGKTSILKKICSETEVPIIRDVNGKPLTETETLDPMLTHGMYDIENEIIYPSRPGFAFHDSRGIESGSMDKVAEFFSRRAKLSLKDRVHVAWICFPLSNAQPLGEAERCMPQLGPNPGESRHPELSVKTSLMLATVPAVVVFTEYNGLEATVLNNLRYEGRLSMREAFRAMSDATEHLFKEQWLNRIYTSELPKPPFVRLKG
;
A
#
# COMPACT_ATOMS: atom_id res chain seq x y z
N MET A 1 0.78 -19.30 -29.48
CA MET A 1 1.25 -18.05 -28.85
C MET A 1 1.29 -18.32 -27.37
N SER A 2 2.47 -18.28 -26.76
CA SER A 2 2.63 -18.53 -25.33
C SER A 2 1.86 -17.47 -24.55
N ASP A 3 0.95 -17.93 -23.70
CA ASP A 3 0.13 -17.10 -22.81
C ASP A 3 0.96 -16.73 -21.54
N GLU A 4 2.22 -16.34 -21.75
CA GLU A 4 3.15 -16.00 -20.67
C GLU A 4 3.17 -14.49 -20.47
N ALA A 5 3.01 -14.08 -19.21
CA ALA A 5 3.17 -12.68 -18.84
C ALA A 5 4.67 -12.34 -18.77
N GLU A 6 5.18 -11.62 -19.77
CA GLU A 6 6.55 -11.07 -19.76
C GLU A 6 6.78 -10.08 -18.60
N GLN A 7 5.70 -9.48 -18.09
CA GLN A 7 5.74 -8.55 -16.96
C GLN A 7 4.67 -8.88 -15.91
N SER A 8 5.07 -8.95 -14.65
CA SER A 8 4.16 -9.05 -13.51
C SER A 8 3.56 -7.68 -13.19
N ARG A 9 2.23 -7.57 -13.28
CA ARG A 9 1.48 -6.35 -12.97
C ARG A 9 1.05 -6.29 -11.52
N ILE A 10 1.51 -5.27 -10.81
CA ILE A 10 1.26 -5.07 -9.39
C ILE A 10 0.38 -3.83 -9.22
N LEU A 11 -0.80 -4.02 -8.65
CA LEU A 11 -1.68 -2.91 -8.27
C LEU A 11 -1.33 -2.45 -6.85
N ILE A 12 -1.01 -1.17 -6.67
CA ILE A 12 -0.67 -0.58 -5.38
C ILE A 12 -1.83 0.28 -4.91
N ILE A 13 -2.41 -0.10 -3.78
CA ILE A 13 -3.62 0.47 -3.20
C ILE A 13 -3.26 1.12 -1.86
N GLY A 14 -3.82 2.30 -1.60
CA GLY A 14 -3.69 2.94 -0.29
C GLY A 14 -4.21 4.37 -0.30
N LYS A 15 -4.48 4.92 0.89
CA LYS A 15 -4.92 6.32 1.04
C LYS A 15 -3.93 7.32 0.44
N ALA A 16 -4.40 8.55 0.27
CA ALA A 16 -3.51 9.69 0.00
C ALA A 16 -2.39 9.70 1.06
N ASN A 17 -1.17 9.96 0.62
CA ASN A 17 0.03 9.98 1.47
C ASN A 17 0.34 8.67 2.22
N ALA A 18 -0.22 7.52 1.81
CA ALA A 18 0.11 6.22 2.39
C ALA A 18 1.54 5.70 2.07
N GLY A 19 2.40 6.53 1.47
CA GLY A 19 3.76 6.14 1.09
C GLY A 19 3.88 5.23 -0.13
N LYS A 20 2.85 5.11 -0.99
CA LYS A 20 2.85 4.26 -2.20
C LYS A 20 4.00 4.56 -3.17
N THR A 21 4.11 5.81 -3.63
CA THR A 21 5.19 6.22 -4.53
C THR A 21 6.56 6.14 -3.83
N SER A 22 6.61 6.41 -2.52
CA SER A 22 7.84 6.32 -1.74
C SER A 22 8.36 4.89 -1.63
N ILE A 23 7.48 3.91 -1.40
CA ILE A 23 7.90 2.50 -1.37
C ILE A 23 8.37 2.04 -2.75
N LEU A 24 7.69 2.45 -3.84
CA LEU A 24 8.12 2.17 -5.20
C LEU A 24 9.53 2.67 -5.48
N LYS A 25 9.81 3.95 -5.20
CA LYS A 25 11.16 4.53 -5.33
C LYS A 25 12.18 3.74 -4.52
N LYS A 26 11.85 3.35 -3.28
CA LYS A 26 12.79 2.61 -2.41
C LYS A 26 13.13 1.21 -2.93
N ILE A 27 12.17 0.48 -3.52
CA ILE A 27 12.40 -0.89 -4.02
C ILE A 27 12.97 -0.95 -5.44
N CYS A 28 12.69 0.07 -6.25
CA CYS A 28 13.00 0.14 -7.68
C CYS A 28 14.09 1.17 -8.02
N SER A 29 14.84 1.68 -7.02
CA SER A 29 15.87 2.73 -7.12
C SER A 29 15.36 4.16 -6.89
N GLU A 30 15.96 4.84 -5.91
CA GLU A 30 15.57 6.20 -5.50
C GLU A 30 15.92 7.27 -6.55
N THR A 31 16.90 6.99 -7.41
CA THR A 31 17.43 7.94 -8.41
C THR A 31 16.94 7.65 -9.83
N GLU A 32 16.24 6.53 -10.05
CA GLU A 32 15.78 6.13 -11.37
C GLU A 32 14.45 6.81 -11.74
N VAL A 33 14.39 7.36 -12.95
CA VAL A 33 13.17 7.91 -13.51
C VAL A 33 12.35 6.77 -14.13
N PRO A 34 11.11 6.52 -13.69
CA PRO A 34 10.29 5.47 -14.27
C PRO A 34 9.79 5.87 -15.66
N ILE A 35 9.60 4.87 -16.52
CA ILE A 35 8.88 4.99 -17.78
C ILE A 35 7.40 4.79 -17.48
N ILE A 36 6.57 5.80 -17.79
CA ILE A 36 5.11 5.69 -17.69
C ILE A 36 4.56 5.35 -19.06
N ARG A 37 3.78 4.27 -19.17
CA ARG A 37 3.01 3.93 -20.37
C ARG A 37 1.53 4.16 -20.15
N ASP A 38 0.85 4.71 -21.15
CA ASP A 38 -0.61 4.85 -21.16
C ASP A 38 -1.31 3.50 -21.38
N VAL A 39 -2.66 3.52 -21.43
CA VAL A 39 -3.49 2.34 -21.71
C VAL A 39 -3.19 1.65 -23.05
N ASN A 40 -2.59 2.37 -24.00
CA ASN A 40 -2.23 1.85 -25.31
C ASN A 40 -0.77 1.36 -25.35
N GLY A 41 -0.05 1.41 -24.22
CA GLY A 41 1.36 1.05 -24.12
C GLY A 41 2.32 2.12 -24.63
N LYS A 42 1.84 3.32 -24.95
CA LYS A 42 2.66 4.42 -25.44
C LYS A 42 3.34 5.13 -24.26
N PRO A 43 4.66 5.37 -24.32
CA PRO A 43 5.33 6.16 -23.28
C PRO A 43 4.78 7.58 -23.25
N LEU A 44 4.48 8.07 -22.04
CA LEU A 44 4.19 9.48 -21.81
C LEU A 44 5.44 10.33 -22.06
N THR A 45 5.24 11.59 -22.44
CA THR A 45 6.34 12.48 -22.83
C THR A 45 7.23 12.86 -21.65
N GLU A 46 8.48 13.24 -21.92
CA GLU A 46 9.46 13.67 -20.91
C GLU A 46 8.91 14.80 -20.00
N THR A 47 8.12 15.73 -20.54
CA THR A 47 7.48 16.80 -19.76
C THR A 47 6.45 16.30 -18.74
N GLU A 48 5.85 15.13 -18.93
CA GLU A 48 4.86 14.52 -18.03
C GLU A 48 5.52 13.59 -16.99
N THR A 49 6.79 13.21 -17.21
CA THR A 49 7.53 12.21 -16.42
C THR A 49 8.66 12.81 -15.57
N LEU A 50 9.20 13.97 -15.95
CA LEU A 50 10.45 14.53 -15.40
C LEU A 50 10.32 15.49 -14.21
N ASP A 51 9.12 15.70 -13.64
CA ASP A 51 9.00 16.46 -12.40
C ASP A 51 8.65 15.53 -11.21
N PRO A 52 9.65 15.06 -10.44
CA PRO A 52 9.46 14.26 -9.24
C PRO A 52 8.58 14.91 -8.15
N MET A 53 8.47 16.25 -8.13
CA MET A 53 7.63 17.01 -7.20
C MET A 53 6.18 17.14 -7.70
N LEU A 54 5.96 17.26 -9.02
CA LEU A 54 4.61 17.24 -9.61
C LEU A 54 4.06 15.81 -9.78
N THR A 55 4.90 14.79 -9.94
CA THR A 55 4.46 13.39 -10.16
C THR A 55 3.90 12.70 -8.92
N HIS A 56 4.10 13.25 -7.71
CA HIS A 56 3.50 12.73 -6.48
C HIS A 56 1.97 12.91 -6.50
N GLY A 57 1.26 11.84 -6.87
CA GLY A 57 -0.21 11.81 -6.95
C GLY A 57 -0.81 11.99 -8.35
N MET A 58 0.02 12.19 -9.39
CA MET A 58 -0.43 12.39 -10.78
C MET A 58 -0.45 11.12 -11.64
N TYR A 59 -0.07 9.95 -11.13
CA TYR A 59 -0.18 8.70 -11.90
C TYR A 59 -1.64 8.26 -12.06
N ASP A 60 -2.13 8.09 -13.28
CA ASP A 60 -3.41 7.43 -13.50
C ASP A 60 -3.27 5.93 -13.20
N ILE A 61 -4.26 5.33 -12.52
CA ILE A 61 -4.28 3.88 -12.23
C ILE A 61 -4.22 3.05 -13.51
N GLU A 62 -4.71 3.61 -14.61
CA GLU A 62 -4.68 2.99 -15.93
C GLU A 62 -3.27 2.87 -16.52
N ASN A 63 -2.37 3.77 -16.12
CA ASN A 63 -1.01 3.83 -16.64
C ASN A 63 -0.13 2.77 -15.98
N GLU A 64 0.82 2.23 -16.74
CA GLU A 64 1.86 1.33 -16.24
C GLU A 64 3.12 2.12 -15.90
N ILE A 65 3.60 1.98 -14.66
CA ILE A 65 4.87 2.53 -14.19
C ILE A 65 5.91 1.42 -14.27
N ILE A 66 6.95 1.61 -15.07
CA ILE A 66 8.00 0.63 -15.31
C ILE A 66 9.34 1.24 -14.95
N TYR A 67 10.09 0.56 -14.09
CA TYR A 67 11.44 0.96 -13.72
C TYR A 67 12.45 0.18 -14.59
N PRO A 68 13.34 0.84 -15.34
CA PRO A 68 14.32 0.14 -16.18
C PRO A 68 15.19 -0.87 -15.42
N SER A 69 15.47 -0.63 -14.14
CA SER A 69 16.17 -1.58 -13.25
C SER A 69 15.36 -2.83 -12.89
N ARG A 70 14.03 -2.82 -13.13
CA ARG A 70 13.07 -3.88 -12.80
C ARG A 70 12.11 -4.16 -13.97
N PRO A 71 12.63 -4.53 -15.17
CA PRO A 71 11.83 -4.58 -16.40
C PRO A 71 10.74 -5.67 -16.38
N GLY A 72 10.87 -6.69 -15.51
CA GLY A 72 9.86 -7.74 -15.32
C GLY A 72 8.64 -7.30 -14.50
N PHE A 73 8.57 -6.05 -14.04
CA PHE A 73 7.47 -5.54 -13.24
C PHE A 73 6.85 -4.29 -13.88
N ALA A 74 5.53 -4.22 -13.84
CA ALA A 74 4.74 -3.05 -14.18
C ALA A 74 3.83 -2.70 -13.00
N PHE A 75 3.85 -1.46 -12.54
CA PHE A 75 3.10 -1.02 -11.37
C PHE A 75 1.94 -0.12 -11.77
N HIS A 76 0.78 -0.32 -11.12
CA HIS A 76 -0.38 0.55 -11.22
C HIS A 76 -0.60 1.22 -9.86
N ASP A 77 -0.46 2.55 -9.77
CA ASP A 77 -0.70 3.31 -8.54
C ASP A 77 -2.18 3.74 -8.50
N SER A 78 -2.92 3.35 -7.45
CA SER A 78 -4.34 3.69 -7.31
C SER A 78 -4.63 5.19 -7.17
N ARG A 79 -3.60 6.04 -7.06
CA ARG A 79 -3.64 7.38 -6.48
C ARG A 79 -4.08 7.35 -5.02
N GLY A 80 -3.98 8.49 -4.35
CA GLY A 80 -4.52 8.66 -3.02
C GLY A 80 -6.01 8.34 -2.99
N ILE A 81 -6.39 7.28 -2.28
CA ILE A 81 -7.80 6.95 -2.10
C ILE A 81 -8.43 7.94 -1.11
N GLU A 82 -9.34 8.77 -1.62
CA GLU A 82 -10.25 9.64 -0.87
C GLU A 82 -11.70 9.12 -0.99
N SER A 83 -12.64 9.66 -0.19
CA SER A 83 -14.05 9.25 -0.19
C SER A 83 -14.63 9.19 -1.61
N GLY A 84 -15.03 7.99 -2.06
CA GLY A 84 -15.59 7.73 -3.41
C GLY A 84 -14.61 7.28 -4.49
N SER A 85 -13.30 7.26 -4.23
CA SER A 85 -12.28 6.87 -5.22
C SER A 85 -12.08 5.35 -5.39
N MET A 86 -12.58 4.54 -4.46
CA MET A 86 -12.40 3.08 -4.47
C MET A 86 -13.22 2.36 -5.52
N ASP A 87 -14.25 3.02 -6.03
CA ASP A 87 -15.02 2.57 -7.18
C ASP A 87 -14.16 2.50 -8.43
N LYS A 88 -13.26 3.49 -8.62
CA LYS A 88 -12.30 3.48 -9.74
C LYS A 88 -11.31 2.33 -9.63
N VAL A 89 -10.84 2.03 -8.42
CA VAL A 89 -9.94 0.88 -8.18
C VAL A 89 -10.68 -0.43 -8.44
N ALA A 90 -11.92 -0.56 -7.98
CA ALA A 90 -12.79 -1.71 -8.22
C ALA A 90 -13.10 -1.93 -9.70
N GLU A 91 -13.40 -0.86 -10.42
CA GLU A 91 -13.66 -0.89 -11.85
C GLU A 91 -12.40 -1.28 -12.64
N PHE A 92 -11.27 -0.64 -12.35
CA PHE A 92 -9.98 -0.97 -12.93
C PHE A 92 -9.64 -2.45 -12.74
N PHE A 93 -9.72 -2.93 -11.50
CA PHE A 93 -9.40 -4.31 -11.17
C PHE A 93 -10.34 -5.27 -11.89
N SER A 94 -11.66 -5.02 -11.85
CA SER A 94 -12.66 -5.89 -12.47
C SER A 94 -12.49 -5.99 -13.98
N ARG A 95 -12.04 -4.91 -14.64
CA ARG A 95 -11.73 -4.91 -16.07
C ARG A 95 -10.44 -5.66 -16.36
N ARG A 96 -9.36 -5.38 -15.62
CA ARG A 96 -8.06 -6.06 -15.78
C ARG A 96 -8.14 -7.55 -15.47
N ALA A 97 -8.95 -7.97 -14.50
CA ALA A 97 -9.14 -9.38 -14.14
C ALA A 97 -9.74 -10.24 -15.25
N LYS A 98 -10.41 -9.62 -16.24
CA LYS A 98 -11.00 -10.29 -17.42
C LYS A 98 -10.06 -10.36 -18.62
N LEU A 99 -8.88 -9.75 -18.54
CA LEU A 99 -7.89 -9.77 -19.62
C LEU A 99 -7.06 -11.07 -19.59
N SER A 100 -6.25 -11.26 -20.64
CA SER A 100 -5.28 -12.36 -20.71
C SER A 100 -4.26 -12.27 -19.57
N LEU A 101 -3.51 -13.37 -19.35
CA LEU A 101 -2.43 -13.40 -18.37
C LEU A 101 -1.45 -12.25 -18.57
N LYS A 102 -1.17 -11.89 -19.83
CA LYS A 102 -0.26 -10.80 -20.16
C LYS A 102 -0.72 -9.45 -19.64
N ASP A 103 -2.02 -9.14 -19.59
CA ASP A 103 -2.49 -7.76 -19.31
C ASP A 103 -3.23 -7.61 -17.97
N ARG A 104 -3.54 -8.71 -17.28
CA ARG A 104 -4.24 -8.70 -15.99
C ARG A 104 -3.35 -8.27 -14.83
N VAL A 105 -3.97 -7.81 -13.75
CA VAL A 105 -3.29 -7.62 -12.45
C VAL A 105 -2.93 -9.00 -11.88
N HIS A 106 -1.70 -9.13 -11.39
CA HIS A 106 -1.17 -10.39 -10.85
C HIS A 106 -1.14 -10.41 -9.32
N VAL A 107 -0.87 -9.26 -8.70
CA VAL A 107 -0.75 -9.10 -7.24
C VAL A 107 -1.28 -7.74 -6.85
N ALA A 108 -1.95 -7.64 -5.70
CA ALA A 108 -2.34 -6.37 -5.10
C ALA A 108 -1.46 -6.09 -3.86
N TRP A 109 -0.90 -4.89 -3.77
CA TRP A 109 -0.22 -4.38 -2.59
C TRP A 109 -1.11 -3.37 -1.89
N ILE A 110 -1.27 -3.49 -0.57
CA ILE A 110 -2.11 -2.61 0.23
C ILE A 110 -1.22 -1.85 1.22
N CYS A 111 -1.02 -0.56 0.96
CA CYS A 111 -0.16 0.31 1.75
C CYS A 111 -0.93 0.95 2.93
N PHE A 112 -0.40 0.74 4.13
CA PHE A 112 -0.92 1.27 5.40
C PHE A 112 0.12 2.13 6.11
N PRO A 113 -0.05 3.47 6.18
CA PRO A 113 0.85 4.33 6.92
C PRO A 113 0.66 4.17 8.42
N LEU A 114 1.77 4.01 9.14
CA LEU A 114 1.77 3.89 10.60
C LEU A 114 1.89 5.25 11.33
N SER A 115 2.30 6.32 10.65
CA SER A 115 2.52 7.64 11.28
C SER A 115 1.24 8.41 11.63
N ASN A 116 0.16 8.18 10.88
CA ASN A 116 -1.14 8.84 11.03
C ASN A 116 -2.21 7.92 11.64
N ALA A 117 -1.82 6.77 12.18
CA ALA A 117 -2.75 5.88 12.88
C ALA A 117 -3.05 6.49 14.26
N GLN A 118 -4.02 7.40 14.34
CA GLN A 118 -4.66 7.72 15.61
C GLN A 118 -5.16 6.41 16.26
N PRO A 119 -5.14 6.29 17.60
CA PRO A 119 -5.66 5.11 18.26
C PRO A 119 -7.12 4.86 17.84
N LEU A 120 -7.38 3.61 17.45
CA LEU A 120 -8.69 2.99 17.25
C LEU A 120 -9.51 3.41 16.00
N GLY A 121 -9.86 4.67 15.79
CA GLY A 121 -10.98 4.99 14.86
C GLY A 121 -10.66 5.05 13.35
N GLU A 122 -9.41 5.33 12.96
CA GLU A 122 -9.06 5.54 11.54
C GLU A 122 -8.31 4.38 10.91
N ALA A 123 -7.59 3.58 11.71
CA ALA A 123 -7.08 2.29 11.26
C ALA A 123 -8.23 1.38 10.79
N GLU A 124 -9.40 1.44 11.44
CA GLU A 124 -10.66 0.82 11.01
C GLU A 124 -11.26 1.41 9.72
N ARG A 125 -11.00 2.69 9.42
CA ARG A 125 -11.41 3.34 8.16
C ARG A 125 -10.44 3.05 7.01
N CYS A 126 -9.17 2.82 7.31
CA CYS A 126 -8.12 2.54 6.34
C CYS A 126 -8.05 1.06 5.99
N MET A 127 -8.13 0.17 7.00
CA MET A 127 -8.32 -1.27 6.85
C MET A 127 -9.82 -1.52 6.84
N PRO A 128 -10.49 -1.51 5.68
CA PRO A 128 -11.88 -1.91 5.63
C PRO A 128 -11.86 -3.42 5.84
N GLN A 129 -11.97 -3.83 7.10
CA GLN A 129 -12.36 -5.14 7.59
C GLN A 129 -11.72 -6.32 6.84
N LEU A 130 -10.54 -6.75 7.29
CA LEU A 130 -10.16 -8.16 7.14
C LEU A 130 -10.91 -9.09 8.12
N GLY A 131 -11.72 -8.55 9.05
CA GLY A 131 -12.48 -9.31 10.06
C GLY A 131 -14.00 -9.03 10.06
N PRO A 132 -14.82 -9.89 10.69
CA PRO A 132 -16.23 -10.07 10.36
C PRO A 132 -17.23 -9.13 11.07
N ASN A 133 -16.79 -8.05 11.75
CA ASN A 133 -17.69 -7.24 12.58
C ASN A 133 -18.43 -6.16 11.77
N PRO A 134 -19.74 -6.32 11.48
CA PRO A 134 -20.48 -5.47 10.55
C PRO A 134 -20.96 -4.15 11.17
N GLY A 135 -20.69 -3.92 12.46
CA GLY A 135 -21.42 -2.95 13.29
C GLY A 135 -20.90 -1.51 13.30
N GLU A 136 -19.67 -1.23 12.86
CA GLU A 136 -19.05 0.11 13.04
C GLU A 136 -18.61 0.80 11.75
N SER A 137 -18.90 0.22 10.58
CA SER A 137 -18.48 0.82 9.31
C SER A 137 -19.47 1.83 8.75
N ARG A 138 -19.04 3.10 8.66
CA ARG A 138 -19.72 4.12 7.84
C ARG A 138 -19.49 3.97 6.33
N HIS A 139 -18.68 3.00 5.88
CA HIS A 139 -18.41 2.73 4.45
C HIS A 139 -18.38 1.22 4.10
N PRO A 140 -19.52 0.51 4.19
CA PRO A 140 -19.61 -0.94 3.91
C PRO A 140 -19.25 -1.34 2.48
N GLU A 141 -19.33 -0.44 1.51
CA GLU A 141 -18.99 -0.74 0.10
C GLU A 141 -17.49 -0.95 -0.12
N LEU A 142 -16.67 -0.36 0.75
CA LEU A 142 -15.22 -0.42 0.67
C LEU A 142 -14.66 -1.80 1.06
N SER A 143 -15.31 -2.49 2.01
CA SER A 143 -14.90 -3.82 2.45
C SER A 143 -15.26 -4.90 1.43
N VAL A 144 -16.43 -4.82 0.79
CA VAL A 144 -16.89 -5.81 -0.20
C VAL A 144 -16.05 -5.74 -1.48
N LYS A 145 -15.83 -4.54 -2.03
CA LYS A 145 -15.05 -4.37 -3.27
C LYS A 145 -13.60 -4.79 -3.10
N THR A 146 -13.00 -4.46 -1.94
CA THR A 146 -11.63 -4.92 -1.62
C THR A 146 -11.59 -6.43 -1.46
N SER A 147 -12.52 -7.03 -0.70
CA SER A 147 -12.57 -8.49 -0.50
C SER A 147 -12.65 -9.28 -1.80
N LEU A 148 -13.41 -8.80 -2.80
CA LEU A 148 -13.48 -9.45 -4.11
C LEU A 148 -12.13 -9.41 -4.85
N MET A 149 -11.38 -8.30 -4.75
CA MET A 149 -10.03 -8.24 -5.31
C MET A 149 -9.08 -9.23 -4.64
N LEU A 150 -9.10 -9.27 -3.29
CA LEU A 150 -8.25 -10.15 -2.49
C LEU A 150 -8.57 -11.64 -2.69
N ALA A 151 -9.79 -11.96 -3.11
CA ALA A 151 -10.18 -13.31 -3.48
C ALA A 151 -9.69 -13.72 -4.89
N THR A 152 -9.30 -12.76 -5.73
CA THR A 152 -8.96 -13.01 -7.15
C THR A 152 -7.44 -13.05 -7.39
N VAL A 153 -6.67 -12.21 -6.69
CA VAL A 153 -5.21 -12.18 -6.77
C VAL A 153 -4.58 -12.20 -5.38
N PRO A 154 -3.35 -12.73 -5.23
CA PRO A 154 -2.62 -12.61 -3.98
C PRO A 154 -2.50 -11.15 -3.53
N ALA A 155 -2.69 -10.93 -2.23
CA ALA A 155 -2.57 -9.63 -1.60
C ALA A 155 -1.35 -9.58 -0.67
N VAL A 156 -0.61 -8.47 -0.73
CA VAL A 156 0.52 -8.17 0.15
C VAL A 156 0.18 -6.92 0.94
N VAL A 157 0.15 -7.03 2.27
CA VAL A 157 -0.02 -5.89 3.15
C VAL A 157 1.33 -5.24 3.42
N VAL A 158 1.45 -3.95 3.11
CA VAL A 158 2.68 -3.17 3.24
C VAL A 158 2.46 -2.08 4.27
N PHE A 159 3.13 -2.19 5.42
CA PHE A 159 3.13 -1.13 6.42
C PHE A 159 4.20 -0.09 6.09
N THR A 160 3.78 1.16 5.88
CA THR A 160 4.65 2.29 5.55
C THR A 160 4.80 3.21 6.77
N GLU A 161 5.79 4.12 6.72
CA GLU A 161 6.01 5.14 7.75
C GLU A 161 6.23 4.58 9.17
N TYR A 162 6.95 3.46 9.28
CA TYR A 162 7.29 2.83 10.55
C TYR A 162 8.05 3.77 11.50
N ASN A 163 8.88 4.66 10.95
CA ASN A 163 9.54 5.74 11.70
C ASN A 163 8.54 6.68 12.42
N GLY A 164 7.34 6.87 11.86
CA GLY A 164 6.28 7.63 12.53
C GLY A 164 5.70 6.90 13.73
N LEU A 165 5.62 5.56 13.68
CA LEU A 165 5.26 4.74 14.83
C LEU A 165 6.34 4.83 15.92
N GLU A 166 7.61 4.73 15.55
CA GLU A 166 8.73 4.89 16.49
C GLU A 166 8.70 6.26 17.17
N ALA A 167 8.45 7.33 16.41
CA ALA A 167 8.31 8.68 16.97
C ALA A 167 7.14 8.80 17.96
N THR A 168 6.00 8.20 17.63
CA THR A 168 4.82 8.15 18.51
C THR A 168 5.14 7.39 19.81
N VAL A 169 5.74 6.20 19.70
CA VAL A 169 6.12 5.38 20.85
C VAL A 169 7.15 6.11 21.72
N LEU A 170 8.15 6.74 21.10
CA LEU A 170 9.15 7.52 21.81
C LEU A 170 8.52 8.66 22.61
N ASN A 171 7.57 9.39 22.01
CA ASN A 171 6.84 10.44 22.70
C ASN A 171 6.03 9.89 23.87
N ASN A 172 5.29 8.80 23.70
CA ASN A 172 4.50 8.19 24.77
C ASN A 172 5.39 7.72 25.93
N LEU A 173 6.51 7.05 25.64
CA LEU A 173 7.47 6.62 26.67
C LEU A 173 8.05 7.80 27.45
N ARG A 174 8.30 8.94 26.79
CA ARG A 174 8.82 10.15 27.44
C ARG A 174 7.78 10.86 28.29
N TYR A 175 6.59 11.12 27.74
CA TYR A 175 5.61 12.02 28.35
C TYR A 175 4.64 11.29 29.28
N GLU A 176 4.13 10.13 28.86
CA GLU A 176 3.20 9.33 29.67
C GLU A 176 3.95 8.35 30.57
N GLY A 177 4.95 7.65 30.00
CA GLY A 177 5.83 6.74 30.75
C GLY A 177 6.82 7.45 31.68
N ARG A 178 6.96 8.77 31.55
CA ARG A 178 7.87 9.64 32.32
C ARG A 178 9.32 9.15 32.33
N LEU A 179 9.74 8.47 31.27
CA LEU A 179 11.11 8.01 31.12
C LEU A 179 12.03 9.16 30.70
N SER A 180 13.28 9.12 31.17
CA SER A 180 14.31 10.00 30.60
C SER A 180 14.48 9.71 29.11
N MET A 181 15.06 10.66 28.36
CA MET A 181 15.30 10.47 26.94
C MET A 181 16.14 9.20 26.65
N ARG A 182 17.13 8.92 27.49
CA ARG A 182 17.99 7.74 27.33
C ARG A 182 17.24 6.43 27.56
N GLU A 183 16.36 6.38 28.55
CA GLU A 183 15.54 5.20 28.86
C GLU A 183 14.49 4.96 27.77
N ALA A 184 13.83 6.03 27.33
CA ALA A 184 12.85 5.94 26.25
C ALA A 184 13.48 5.44 24.94
N PHE A 185 14.66 5.95 24.54
CA PHE A 185 15.35 5.44 23.36
C PHE A 185 15.75 3.96 23.47
N ARG A 186 16.19 3.51 24.65
CA ARG A 186 16.56 2.10 24.87
C ARG A 186 15.35 1.18 24.76
N ALA A 187 14.19 1.61 25.24
CA ALA A 187 12.95 0.82 25.21
C ALA A 187 12.18 0.95 23.89
N MET A 188 12.45 1.99 23.08
CA MET A 188 11.66 2.35 21.90
C MET A 188 11.50 1.20 20.91
N SER A 189 12.58 0.52 20.54
CA SER A 189 12.53 -0.52 19.51
C SER A 189 11.63 -1.69 19.92
N ASP A 190 11.82 -2.20 21.14
CA ASP A 190 11.04 -3.32 21.69
C ASP A 190 9.57 -2.91 21.89
N ALA A 191 9.33 -1.71 22.43
CA ALA A 191 7.98 -1.19 22.62
C ALA A 191 7.24 -0.97 21.28
N THR A 192 7.94 -0.49 20.26
CA THR A 192 7.39 -0.29 18.91
C THR A 192 7.04 -1.64 18.27
N GLU A 193 7.93 -2.62 18.36
CA GLU A 193 7.68 -3.97 17.83
C GLU A 193 6.51 -4.65 18.54
N HIS A 194 6.42 -4.51 19.86
CA HIS A 194 5.32 -5.05 20.66
C HIS A 194 3.98 -4.40 20.26
N LEU A 195 3.94 -3.06 20.20
CA LEU A 195 2.76 -2.32 19.76
C LEU A 195 2.36 -2.69 18.33
N PHE A 196 3.34 -2.80 17.42
CA PHE A 196 3.13 -3.22 16.03
C PHE A 196 2.45 -4.59 15.95
N LYS A 197 2.98 -5.56 16.72
CA LYS A 197 2.46 -6.92 16.78
C LYS A 197 1.04 -6.98 17.33
N GLU A 198 0.79 -6.34 18.46
CA GLU A 198 -0.51 -6.39 19.13
C GLU A 198 -1.60 -5.68 18.33
N GLN A 199 -1.31 -4.48 17.82
CA GLN A 199 -2.34 -3.64 17.22
C GLN A 199 -2.56 -3.91 15.72
N TRP A 200 -1.51 -4.27 14.96
CA TRP A 200 -1.63 -4.45 13.50
C TRP A 200 -1.48 -5.91 13.08
N LEU A 201 -0.40 -6.60 13.47
CA LEU A 201 -0.19 -7.98 13.01
C LEU A 201 -1.27 -8.94 13.54
N ASN A 202 -1.62 -8.85 14.82
CA ASN A 202 -2.62 -9.73 15.41
C ASN A 202 -3.95 -9.64 14.63
N ARG A 203 -4.37 -8.43 14.26
CA ARG A 203 -5.59 -8.20 13.47
C ARG A 203 -5.56 -8.86 12.09
N ILE A 204 -4.40 -8.94 11.44
CA ILE A 204 -4.24 -9.66 10.16
C ILE A 204 -4.32 -11.17 10.38
N TYR A 205 -3.71 -11.69 11.45
CA TYR A 205 -3.69 -13.11 11.74
C TYR A 205 -5.01 -13.67 12.26
N THR A 206 -5.79 -12.86 12.97
CA THR A 206 -7.14 -13.20 13.45
C THR A 206 -8.22 -12.95 12.39
N SER A 207 -7.83 -12.47 11.22
CA SER A 207 -8.71 -12.17 10.10
C SER A 207 -9.13 -13.45 9.37
N GLU A 208 -10.35 -13.48 8.81
CA GLU A 208 -10.84 -14.65 8.05
C GLU A 208 -10.25 -14.73 6.64
N LEU A 209 -9.48 -13.72 6.23
CA LEU A 209 -8.85 -13.68 4.91
C LEU A 209 -7.68 -14.68 4.82
N PRO A 210 -7.35 -15.14 3.59
CA PRO A 210 -6.20 -16.00 3.37
C PRO A 210 -4.96 -15.34 3.95
N LYS A 211 -4.26 -16.01 4.88
CA LYS A 211 -3.11 -15.46 5.61
C LYS A 211 -2.05 -14.99 4.61
N PRO A 212 -1.88 -13.67 4.37
CA PRO A 212 -0.93 -13.22 3.38
C PRO A 212 0.49 -13.41 3.91
N PRO A 213 1.46 -13.85 3.10
CA PRO A 213 2.85 -13.84 3.51
C PRO A 213 3.28 -12.38 3.78
N PHE A 214 3.87 -12.12 4.94
CA PHE A 214 4.39 -10.78 5.27
C PHE A 214 5.91 -10.75 5.08
N VAL A 215 6.42 -9.65 4.51
CA VAL A 215 7.84 -9.40 4.35
C VAL A 215 8.17 -8.08 5.02
N ARG A 216 9.11 -8.08 5.96
CA ARG A 216 9.63 -6.87 6.59
C ARG A 216 10.86 -6.40 5.81
N LEU A 217 10.71 -5.28 5.10
CA LEU A 217 11.85 -4.60 4.49
C LEU A 217 12.57 -3.81 5.59
N LYS A 218 13.77 -4.25 5.99
CA LYS A 218 14.65 -3.47 6.86
C LYS A 218 15.31 -2.38 5.99
N GLY A 219 15.06 -1.12 6.34
CA GLY A 219 15.78 0.04 5.82
C GLY A 219 16.94 0.39 6.73
#